data_AF-A0A4Y2ADE4-F1
#
_entry.id   AF-A0A4Y2ADE4-F1
#
_cell.length_a   1.000
_cell.length_b   1.000
_cell.length_c   1.000
_cell.angle_alpha   90.00
_cell.angle_beta   90.00
_cell.angle_gamma   90.00
#
_symmetry.space_group_name_H-M   'P 1'
#
loop_
_entity.id
_entity.type
_entity.pdbx_description
1 polymer ?
#
loop_
_entity_poly.entity_id
_entity_poly.type
_entity_poly.pdbx_seq_one_letter_code
_entity_poly.pdbx_strand_id
1 'polypeptide(L)'
;MVQFYITVLTDSRSSIKHLANWHRVRHNTEINILNKLKNLSVSYRIHLQWIPSHVNIQGNEIADALAKAGADDASVPSAPLTYLELFSRAKSRNKINWLIPPVHHWYQGSRPGGCLSIDCSRRDQTTLTRFLSGLIRSLTFSDISKCFEICPKCTAEQATPDHILSCLGLSQQDLVSNPLLTLDFFRVHRLMDLI
;
A
#
# COMPACT_ATOMS: atom_id res chain seq x y z
N MET A 1 -41.16 15.75 31.84
CA MET A 1 -39.81 16.32 31.69
C MET A 1 -39.47 16.31 30.21
N VAL A 2 -39.14 17.46 29.62
CA VAL A 2 -38.68 17.54 28.22
C VAL A 2 -37.22 17.07 28.21
N GLN A 3 -36.94 15.94 27.57
CA GLN A 3 -35.59 15.43 27.43
C GLN A 3 -34.96 16.08 26.20
N PHE A 4 -33.87 16.82 26.40
CA PHE A 4 -33.16 17.49 25.32
C PHE A 4 -32.29 16.49 24.55
N TYR A 5 -32.27 16.61 23.22
CA TYR A 5 -31.52 15.74 22.32
C TYR A 5 -30.22 16.41 21.89
N ILE A 6 -29.09 15.72 22.08
CA ILE A 6 -27.78 16.17 21.62
C ILE A 6 -27.28 15.17 20.58
N THR A 7 -26.95 15.65 19.39
CA THR A 7 -26.28 14.84 18.37
C THR A 7 -24.85 15.32 18.19
N VAL A 8 -23.89 14.44 18.40
CA VAL A 8 -22.47 14.68 18.15
C VAL A 8 -22.11 14.03 16.83
N LEU A 9 -21.76 14.87 15.85
CA LEU A 9 -21.24 14.43 14.56
C LEU A 9 -19.73 14.25 14.68
N THR A 10 -19.20 13.09 14.28
CA THR A 10 -17.75 12.84 14.29
C THR A 10 -17.35 11.96 13.11
N ASP A 11 -16.21 12.27 12.51
CA ASP A 11 -15.62 11.45 11.45
C ASP A 11 -14.72 10.31 11.97
N SER A 12 -14.46 10.28 13.29
CA SER A 12 -13.69 9.23 13.93
C SER A 12 -14.49 7.93 14.10
N ARG A 13 -14.45 7.08 13.06
CA ARG A 13 -15.06 5.75 13.10
C ARG A 13 -14.47 4.87 14.22
N SER A 14 -13.19 5.04 14.53
CA SER A 14 -12.53 4.33 15.64
C SER A 14 -13.13 4.72 16.99
N SER A 15 -13.33 6.02 17.25
CA SER A 15 -13.92 6.49 18.51
C SER A 15 -15.33 5.95 18.73
N ILE A 16 -16.19 5.95 17.70
CA ILE A 16 -17.55 5.38 17.79
C ILE A 16 -17.50 3.88 18.05
N LYS A 17 -16.67 3.13 17.30
CA LYS A 17 -16.49 1.69 17.52
C LYS A 17 -15.98 1.38 18.92
N HIS A 18 -15.10 2.23 19.44
CA HIS A 18 -14.54 2.08 20.77
C HIS A 18 -15.60 2.25 21.86
N LEU A 19 -16.41 3.31 21.75
CA LEU A 19 -17.54 3.55 22.66
C LEU A 19 -18.62 2.47 22.55
N ALA A 20 -18.86 1.92 21.35
CA ALA A 20 -19.77 0.78 21.19
C ALA A 20 -19.26 -0.49 21.91
N ASN A 21 -17.94 -0.67 21.99
CA ASN A 21 -17.28 -1.79 22.66
C ASN A 21 -16.79 -1.43 24.08
N TRP A 22 -17.52 -0.55 24.77
CA TRP A 22 -17.10 0.00 26.07
C TRP A 22 -16.82 -1.04 27.16
N HIS A 23 -17.41 -2.24 27.08
CA HIS A 23 -17.15 -3.35 28.02
C HIS A 23 -15.71 -3.90 27.94
N ARG A 24 -14.94 -3.57 26.90
CA ARG A 24 -13.53 -3.99 26.73
C ARG A 24 -12.53 -2.89 27.07
N VAL A 25 -12.99 -1.74 27.54
CA VAL A 25 -12.17 -0.57 27.85
C VAL A 25 -11.27 -0.86 29.06
N ARG A 26 -9.97 -0.59 28.91
CA ARG A 26 -8.96 -0.81 29.96
C ARG A 26 -8.19 0.45 30.35
N HIS A 27 -8.19 1.50 29.51
CA HIS A 27 -7.42 2.71 29.75
C HIS A 27 -8.20 3.75 30.58
N ASN A 28 -7.49 4.40 31.52
CA ASN A 28 -8.08 5.35 32.46
C ASN A 28 -8.74 6.57 31.77
N THR A 29 -8.14 7.06 30.68
CA THR A 29 -8.69 8.17 29.88
C THR A 29 -10.03 7.82 29.26
N GLU A 30 -10.18 6.60 28.77
CA GLU A 30 -11.39 6.12 28.10
C GLU A 30 -12.54 5.94 29.11
N ILE A 31 -12.22 5.45 30.31
CA ILE A 31 -13.17 5.34 31.43
C ILE A 31 -13.67 6.74 31.84
N ASN A 32 -12.78 7.73 31.91
CA ASN A 32 -13.16 9.11 32.23
C ASN A 32 -14.11 9.72 31.20
N ILE A 33 -13.89 9.47 29.90
CA ILE A 33 -14.78 9.90 28.82
C ILE A 33 -16.15 9.24 28.97
N LEU A 34 -16.18 7.92 29.21
CA LEU A 34 -17.43 7.18 29.40
C LEU A 34 -18.21 7.69 30.62
N ASN A 35 -17.56 7.98 31.73
CA ASN A 35 -18.21 8.52 32.93
C ASN A 35 -18.82 9.90 32.67
N LYS A 36 -18.10 10.77 31.93
CA LYS A 36 -18.66 12.07 31.51
C LYS A 36 -19.88 11.91 30.61
N LEU A 37 -19.83 11.00 29.63
CA LEU A 37 -20.97 10.71 28.75
C LEU A 37 -22.16 10.13 29.53
N LYS A 38 -21.91 9.24 30.49
CA LYS A 38 -22.95 8.70 31.39
C LYS A 38 -23.60 9.79 32.23
N ASN A 39 -22.81 10.69 32.81
CA ASN A 39 -23.35 11.81 33.60
C ASN A 39 -24.20 12.75 32.74
N LEU A 40 -23.77 13.05 31.51
CA LEU A 40 -24.55 13.85 30.56
C LEU A 40 -25.83 13.12 30.13
N SER A 41 -25.79 11.78 30.03
CA SER A 41 -26.95 10.97 29.62
C SER A 41 -28.10 10.97 30.62
N VAL A 42 -27.86 11.42 31.86
CA VAL A 42 -28.91 11.60 32.89
C VAL A 42 -29.92 12.67 32.45
N SER A 43 -29.44 13.76 31.85
CA SER A 43 -30.27 14.90 31.46
C SER A 43 -30.56 14.97 29.96
N TYR A 44 -29.67 14.41 29.14
CA TYR A 44 -29.72 14.54 27.68
C TYR A 44 -29.73 13.18 27.01
N ARG A 45 -30.46 13.05 25.91
CA ARG A 45 -30.34 11.90 25.03
C ARG A 45 -29.25 12.17 23.99
N ILE A 46 -28.12 11.49 24.14
CA ILE A 46 -26.91 11.70 23.32
C ILE A 46 -26.87 10.69 22.18
N HIS A 47 -26.75 11.18 20.95
CA HIS A 47 -26.54 10.39 19.74
C HIS A 47 -25.16 10.69 19.16
N LEU A 48 -24.39 9.64 18.89
CA LEU A 48 -23.12 9.75 18.18
C LEU A 48 -23.35 9.28 16.74
N GLN A 49 -23.16 10.19 15.78
CA GLN A 49 -23.35 9.91 14.37
C GLN A 49 -22.02 10.00 13.65
N TRP A 50 -21.68 8.93 12.93
CA TRP A 50 -20.51 8.95 12.06
C TRP A 50 -20.80 9.78 10.80
N ILE A 51 -19.86 10.64 10.43
CA ILE A 51 -19.86 11.40 9.18
C ILE A 51 -18.59 11.09 8.37
N PRO A 52 -18.62 11.16 7.03
CA PRO A 52 -17.40 11.05 6.24
C PRO A 52 -16.45 12.22 6.54
N SER A 53 -15.15 11.93 6.59
CA SER A 53 -14.10 12.96 6.75
C SER A 53 -13.81 13.65 5.42
N HIS A 54 -13.34 14.90 5.46
CA HIS A 54 -12.88 15.69 4.30
C HIS A 54 -13.93 15.91 3.20
N VAL A 55 -15.20 16.06 3.58
CA VAL A 55 -16.29 16.42 2.66
C VAL A 55 -16.76 17.87 2.86
N ASN A 56 -15.90 18.73 3.42
CA ASN A 56 -16.16 20.15 3.68
C ASN A 56 -17.35 20.42 4.63
N ILE A 57 -17.57 19.56 5.64
CA ILE A 57 -18.51 19.87 6.73
C ILE A 57 -17.82 20.88 7.64
N GLN A 58 -18.19 22.15 7.52
CA GLN A 58 -17.51 23.29 8.16
C GLN A 58 -17.25 23.07 9.66
N GLY A 59 -18.24 22.60 10.43
CA GLY A 59 -18.07 22.35 11.87
C GLY A 59 -17.05 21.26 12.19
N ASN A 60 -16.98 20.21 11.36
CA ASN A 60 -15.99 19.13 11.53
C ASN A 60 -14.59 19.60 11.15
N GLU A 61 -14.45 20.36 10.06
CA GLU A 61 -13.15 20.91 9.65
C GLU A 61 -12.59 21.89 10.70
N ILE A 62 -13.45 22.71 11.32
CA ILE A 62 -13.05 23.58 12.45
C ILE A 62 -12.61 22.75 13.65
N ALA A 63 -13.37 21.71 14.02
CA ALA A 63 -13.01 20.83 15.13
C ALA A 63 -11.68 20.11 14.90
N ASP A 64 -11.43 19.62 13.69
CA ASP A 64 -10.17 18.98 13.31
C ASP A 64 -8.99 19.98 13.32
N ALA A 65 -9.19 21.20 12.82
CA ALA A 65 -8.18 22.26 12.88
C ALA A 65 -7.82 22.62 14.33
N LEU A 66 -8.82 22.75 15.21
CA LEU A 66 -8.60 23.02 16.64
C LEU A 66 -7.91 21.84 17.34
N ALA A 67 -8.30 20.60 17.02
CA ALA A 67 -7.66 19.41 17.58
C ALA A 67 -6.18 19.31 17.16
N LYS A 68 -5.85 19.64 15.91
CA LYS A 68 -4.46 19.72 15.43
C LYS A 68 -3.66 20.79 16.17
N ALA A 69 -4.21 22.01 16.27
CA ALA A 69 -3.55 23.09 17.01
C ALA A 69 -3.30 22.73 18.49
N GLY A 70 -4.26 22.03 19.13
CA GLY A 70 -4.08 21.55 20.50
C GLY A 70 -3.10 20.39 20.66
N ALA A 71 -2.86 19.60 19.60
CA ALA A 71 -1.87 18.53 19.62
C ALA A 71 -0.42 19.05 19.54
N ASP A 72 -0.22 20.25 18.99
CA ASP A 72 1.08 20.92 18.91
C ASP A 72 1.46 21.63 20.24
N ASP A 73 0.54 21.72 21.20
CA ASP A 73 0.77 22.33 22.50
C ASP A 73 1.56 21.38 23.43
N ALA A 74 2.69 21.85 23.95
CA ALA A 74 3.71 21.04 24.64
C ALA A 74 3.30 20.53 26.04
N SER A 75 2.07 20.78 26.47
CA SER A 75 1.55 20.44 27.80
C SER A 75 1.05 19.00 27.95
N VAL A 76 0.98 18.22 26.88
CA VAL A 76 0.45 16.84 26.94
C VAL A 76 1.48 15.88 27.58
N PRO A 77 1.16 15.18 28.67
CA PRO A 77 2.05 14.17 29.24
C PRO A 77 2.40 13.12 28.18
N SER A 78 3.70 12.85 28.02
CA SER A 78 4.24 11.83 27.11
C SER A 78 3.80 10.43 27.55
N ALA A 79 2.57 10.05 27.24
CA ALA A 79 2.16 8.65 27.27
C ALA A 79 2.83 7.92 26.08
N PRO A 80 3.29 6.67 26.26
CA PRO A 80 3.82 5.87 25.16
C PRO A 80 2.77 5.74 24.06
N LEU A 81 3.14 6.14 22.84
CA LEU A 81 2.27 6.02 21.68
C LEU A 81 1.98 4.55 21.40
N THR A 82 0.72 4.26 21.08
CA THR A 82 0.30 2.94 20.62
C THR A 82 0.86 2.65 19.23
N TYR A 83 0.92 1.36 18.85
CA TYR A 83 1.37 0.95 17.51
C TYR A 83 0.59 1.64 16.39
N LEU A 84 -0.73 1.79 16.54
CA LEU A 84 -1.58 2.43 15.53
C LEU A 84 -1.28 3.92 15.36
N GLU A 85 -0.96 4.62 16.46
CA GLU A 85 -0.56 6.03 16.42
C GLU A 85 0.81 6.20 15.75
N LEU A 86 1.77 5.32 16.08
CA LEU A 86 3.07 5.29 15.42
C LEU A 86 2.94 4.98 13.91
N PHE A 87 2.13 3.99 13.55
CA PHE A 87 1.84 3.65 12.16
C PHE A 87 1.20 4.82 11.41
N SER A 88 0.22 5.49 12.03
CA SER A 88 -0.44 6.66 11.44
C SER A 88 0.54 7.82 11.21
N ARG A 89 1.42 8.11 12.19
CA ARG A 89 2.49 9.11 12.06
C ARG A 89 3.51 8.74 10.99
N ALA A 90 3.91 7.48 10.90
CA ALA A 90 4.82 7.01 9.85
C ALA A 90 4.16 7.12 8.46
N LYS A 91 2.88 6.73 8.35
CA LYS A 91 2.10 6.83 7.12
C LYS A 91 1.92 8.28 6.66
N SER A 92 1.65 9.21 7.57
CA SER A 92 1.51 10.64 7.22
C SER A 92 2.83 11.24 6.74
N ARG A 93 3.95 10.94 7.40
CA ARG A 93 5.31 11.31 6.94
C ARG A 93 5.61 10.74 5.55
N ASN A 94 5.32 9.46 5.34
CA ASN A 94 5.50 8.83 4.04
C ASN A 94 4.63 9.51 2.97
N LYS A 95 3.38 9.87 3.27
CA LYS A 95 2.50 10.58 2.33
C LYS A 95 3.08 11.92 1.88
N ILE A 96 3.74 12.66 2.78
CA ILE A 96 4.45 13.90 2.41
C ILE A 96 5.64 13.58 1.48
N ASN A 97 6.42 12.55 1.81
CA ASN A 97 7.54 12.12 0.95
C ASN A 97 7.08 11.65 -0.43
N TRP A 98 5.91 11.01 -0.54
CA TRP A 98 5.32 10.60 -1.82
C TRP A 98 4.93 11.78 -2.73
N LEU A 99 4.72 12.98 -2.18
CA LEU A 99 4.44 14.18 -2.97
C LEU A 99 5.71 14.76 -3.61
N ILE A 100 6.89 14.37 -3.13
CA ILE A 100 8.16 14.76 -3.71
C ILE A 100 8.44 13.80 -4.87
N PRO A 101 8.45 14.27 -6.14
CA PRO A 101 8.81 13.42 -7.26
C PRO A 101 10.23 12.87 -7.03
N PRO A 102 10.46 11.56 -7.25
CA PRO A 102 11.79 10.98 -7.03
C PRO A 102 12.82 11.68 -7.90
N VAL A 103 13.96 12.07 -7.30
CA VAL A 103 15.11 12.62 -8.03
C VAL A 103 15.86 11.48 -8.70
N HIS A 104 15.23 10.87 -9.71
CA HIS A 104 15.84 9.85 -10.53
C HIS A 104 15.45 10.09 -11.98
N HIS A 105 16.44 10.09 -12.88
CA HIS A 105 16.27 10.40 -14.30
C HIS A 105 15.16 9.56 -14.98
N TRP A 106 14.90 8.34 -14.49
CA TRP A 106 13.77 7.50 -14.92
C TRP A 106 12.38 8.15 -14.75
N TYR A 107 12.17 8.99 -13.73
CA TYR A 107 10.91 9.73 -13.55
C TYR A 107 10.87 11.06 -14.31
N GLN A 108 12.03 11.53 -14.81
CA GLN A 108 12.16 12.73 -15.64
C GLN A 108 12.10 12.40 -17.15
N GLY A 109 12.48 11.18 -17.53
CA GLY A 109 12.25 10.61 -18.85
C GLY A 109 10.83 10.09 -19.03
N SER A 110 10.41 9.96 -20.28
CA SER A 110 9.08 9.54 -20.76
C SER A 110 8.27 8.68 -19.77
N ARG A 111 7.14 9.24 -19.31
CA ARG A 111 6.05 8.62 -18.52
C ARG A 111 6.43 7.38 -17.70
N PRO A 112 6.49 7.48 -16.35
CA PRO A 112 6.51 6.30 -15.48
C PRO A 112 5.37 5.34 -15.87
N GLY A 113 5.72 4.09 -16.22
CA GLY A 113 4.77 3.10 -16.75
C GLY A 113 4.56 3.13 -18.28
N GLY A 114 5.39 3.84 -19.04
CA GLY A 114 5.45 3.71 -20.49
C GLY A 114 5.81 2.28 -20.91
N CYS A 115 5.12 1.72 -21.90
CA CYS A 115 5.51 0.43 -22.46
C CYS A 115 6.81 0.58 -23.26
N LEU A 116 7.58 -0.51 -23.35
CA LEU A 116 8.60 -0.61 -24.39
C LEU A 116 7.88 -0.42 -25.74
N SER A 117 8.28 0.59 -26.53
CA SER A 117 7.68 0.89 -27.84
C SER A 117 8.09 -0.16 -28.89
N ILE A 118 7.88 -1.43 -28.57
CA ILE A 118 8.15 -2.58 -29.43
C ILE A 118 6.83 -2.93 -30.11
N ASP A 119 6.81 -2.86 -31.43
CA ASP A 119 5.66 -3.28 -32.24
C ASP A 119 5.54 -4.80 -32.22
N CYS A 120 4.91 -5.32 -31.16
CA CYS A 120 4.66 -6.74 -30.96
C CYS A 120 3.38 -6.96 -30.18
N SER A 121 2.91 -8.21 -30.12
CA SER A 121 1.65 -8.53 -29.45
C SER A 121 1.73 -8.27 -27.95
N ARG A 122 0.57 -8.06 -27.30
CA ARG A 122 0.50 -7.93 -25.83
C ARG A 122 1.11 -9.14 -25.11
N ARG A 123 0.99 -10.35 -25.68
CA ARG A 123 1.60 -11.57 -25.12
C ARG A 123 3.12 -11.45 -25.12
N ASP A 124 3.69 -11.02 -26.25
CA ASP A 124 5.14 -10.85 -26.42
C ASP A 124 5.71 -9.78 -25.48
N GLN A 125 5.03 -8.63 -25.36
CA GLN A 125 5.41 -7.56 -24.42
C GLN A 125 5.43 -8.07 -22.98
N THR A 126 4.43 -8.88 -22.61
CA THR A 126 4.34 -9.47 -21.27
C THR A 126 5.47 -10.47 -21.04
N THR A 127 5.75 -11.34 -22.02
CA THR A 127 6.86 -12.29 -21.97
C THR A 127 8.20 -11.59 -21.78
N LEU A 128 8.49 -10.56 -22.59
CA LEU A 128 9.73 -9.78 -22.47
C LEU A 128 9.85 -9.10 -21.11
N THR A 129 8.77 -8.49 -20.63
CA THR A 129 8.77 -7.76 -19.34
C THR A 129 8.96 -8.72 -18.16
N ARG A 130 8.30 -9.89 -18.18
CA ARG A 130 8.50 -10.94 -17.15
C ARG A 130 9.92 -11.47 -17.18
N PHE A 131 10.47 -11.71 -18.36
CA PHE A 131 11.83 -12.19 -18.52
C PHE A 131 12.85 -11.17 -18.01
N LEU A 132 12.72 -9.90 -18.40
CA LEU A 132 13.58 -8.79 -17.95
C LEU A 132 13.55 -8.59 -16.43
N SER A 133 12.37 -8.73 -15.82
CA SER A 133 12.21 -8.61 -14.36
C SER A 133 12.59 -9.88 -13.60
N GLY A 134 12.86 -10.98 -14.30
CA GLY A 134 13.06 -12.31 -13.72
C GLY A 134 11.82 -12.90 -13.05
N LEU A 135 10.64 -12.33 -13.30
CA LEU A 135 9.33 -12.80 -12.81
C LEU A 135 8.66 -13.71 -13.83
N ILE A 136 9.42 -14.70 -14.31
CA ILE A 136 8.95 -15.71 -15.25
C ILE A 136 7.97 -16.67 -14.56
N ARG A 137 7.06 -17.28 -15.33
CA ARG A 137 6.02 -18.18 -14.78
C ARG A 137 6.57 -19.34 -13.96
N SER A 138 7.73 -19.86 -14.31
CA SER A 138 8.38 -20.97 -13.59
C SER A 138 9.03 -20.56 -12.26
N LEU A 139 9.06 -19.27 -11.92
CA LEU A 139 9.59 -18.79 -10.65
C LEU A 139 8.68 -19.24 -9.50
N THR A 140 9.26 -20.02 -8.58
CA THR A 140 8.67 -20.41 -7.31
C THR A 140 9.58 -20.00 -6.15
N PHE A 141 9.06 -20.04 -4.92
CA PHE A 141 9.85 -19.76 -3.72
C PHE A 141 9.80 -20.97 -2.78
N SER A 142 10.97 -21.43 -2.36
CA SER A 142 11.14 -22.45 -1.31
C SER A 142 12.14 -21.95 -0.29
N ASP A 143 11.79 -21.98 1.00
CA ASP A 143 12.65 -21.51 2.10
C ASP A 143 13.27 -20.12 1.84
N ILE A 144 12.47 -19.19 1.27
CA ILE A 144 12.88 -17.82 0.94
C ILE A 144 13.87 -17.75 -0.26
N SER A 145 14.32 -18.89 -0.77
CA SER A 145 15.13 -18.98 -1.99
C SER A 145 14.26 -19.02 -3.25
N LYS A 146 14.76 -18.44 -4.35
CA LYS A 146 14.11 -18.53 -5.67
C LYS A 146 14.43 -19.89 -6.28
N CYS A 147 13.41 -20.56 -6.79
CA CYS A 147 13.54 -21.83 -7.49
C CYS A 147 12.90 -21.71 -8.88
N PHE A 148 13.52 -22.31 -9.88
CA PHE A 148 12.99 -22.37 -11.24
C PHE A 148 12.88 -23.83 -11.70
N GLU A 149 12.00 -24.08 -12.66
CA GLU A 149 11.96 -25.36 -13.37
C GLU A 149 13.27 -25.63 -14.11
N ILE A 150 13.52 -26.88 -14.50
CA ILE A 150 14.72 -27.25 -15.27
C ILE A 150 14.61 -26.68 -16.69
N CYS A 151 15.71 -26.14 -17.20
CA CYS A 151 15.80 -25.60 -18.55
C CYS A 151 15.46 -26.68 -19.59
N PRO A 152 14.42 -26.50 -20.42
CA PRO A 152 13.99 -27.54 -21.36
C PRO A 152 14.96 -27.70 -22.54
N LYS A 153 15.91 -26.77 -22.74
CA LYS A 153 16.91 -26.85 -23.82
C LYS A 153 18.11 -27.70 -23.45
N CYS A 154 18.74 -27.46 -22.29
CA CYS A 154 19.92 -28.22 -21.86
C CYS A 154 19.59 -29.37 -20.90
N THR A 155 18.43 -29.33 -20.25
CA THR A 155 17.97 -30.32 -19.25
C THR A 155 18.87 -30.51 -18.04
N ALA A 156 19.86 -29.64 -17.83
CA ALA A 156 20.91 -29.80 -16.82
C ALA A 156 20.82 -28.78 -15.67
N GLU A 157 20.35 -27.56 -15.96
CA GLU A 157 20.36 -26.45 -15.01
C GLU A 157 18.96 -25.85 -14.84
N GLN A 158 18.77 -25.10 -13.75
CA GLN A 158 17.54 -24.33 -13.54
C GLN A 158 17.38 -23.26 -14.63
N ALA A 159 16.15 -23.05 -15.08
CA ALA A 159 15.80 -22.11 -16.13
C ALA A 159 15.74 -20.66 -15.61
N THR A 160 16.81 -20.22 -14.95
CA THR A 160 16.97 -18.80 -14.59
C THR A 160 17.04 -17.97 -15.88
N PRO A 161 16.62 -16.69 -15.87
CA PRO A 161 16.75 -15.83 -17.04
C PRO A 161 18.17 -15.78 -17.60
N ASP A 162 19.18 -15.70 -16.74
CA ASP A 162 20.59 -15.67 -17.16
C ASP A 162 21.04 -16.99 -17.80
N HIS A 163 20.63 -18.13 -17.22
CA HIS A 163 20.92 -19.44 -17.81
C HIS A 163 20.19 -19.63 -19.14
N ILE A 164 18.91 -19.24 -19.24
CA ILE A 164 18.16 -19.33 -20.50
C ILE A 164 18.88 -18.54 -21.60
N LEU A 165 19.33 -17.32 -21.32
CA LEU A 165 20.06 -16.51 -22.28
C LEU A 165 21.37 -17.20 -22.71
N SER A 166 22.22 -17.61 -21.77
CA SER A 166 23.48 -18.27 -22.10
C SER A 166 23.28 -19.59 -22.84
N CYS A 167 22.27 -20.37 -22.46
CA CYS A 167 21.87 -21.61 -23.12
C CYS A 167 21.39 -21.36 -24.57
N LEU A 168 20.78 -20.20 -24.83
CA LEU A 168 20.39 -19.75 -26.17
C LEU A 168 21.54 -19.14 -26.98
N GLY A 169 22.70 -18.90 -26.37
CA GLY A 169 23.79 -18.13 -26.99
C GLY A 169 23.48 -16.64 -27.08
N LEU A 170 22.58 -16.15 -26.22
CA LEU A 170 22.18 -14.76 -26.11
C LEU A 170 22.76 -14.12 -24.84
N SER A 171 22.79 -12.80 -24.82
CA SER A 171 23.18 -11.98 -23.67
C SER A 171 22.03 -11.09 -23.20
N GLN A 172 22.16 -10.49 -22.02
CA GLN A 172 21.21 -9.47 -21.57
C GLN A 172 21.16 -8.26 -22.52
N GLN A 173 22.26 -7.98 -23.23
CA GLN A 173 22.30 -6.88 -24.20
C GLN A 173 21.42 -7.15 -25.41
N ASP A 174 21.29 -8.42 -25.85
CA ASP A 174 20.44 -8.81 -26.98
C ASP A 174 18.95 -8.64 -26.67
N LEU A 175 18.57 -8.83 -25.41
CA LEU A 175 17.20 -8.64 -24.94
C LEU A 175 16.73 -7.18 -25.06
N VAL A 176 17.65 -6.23 -24.88
CA VAL A 176 17.39 -4.78 -24.98
C VAL A 176 17.57 -4.29 -26.41
N SER A 177 18.63 -4.74 -27.08
CA SER A 177 19.02 -4.24 -28.41
C SER A 177 18.20 -4.88 -29.53
N ASN A 178 17.83 -6.15 -29.38
CA ASN A 178 17.12 -6.96 -30.37
C ASN A 178 16.00 -7.81 -29.71
N PRO A 179 14.99 -7.17 -29.08
CA PRO A 179 13.96 -7.89 -28.33
C PRO A 179 13.11 -8.86 -29.19
N LEU A 180 12.88 -8.52 -30.46
CA LEU A 180 12.13 -9.38 -31.39
C LEU A 180 12.90 -10.65 -31.75
N LEU A 181 14.21 -10.55 -31.97
CA LEU A 181 15.06 -11.71 -32.21
C LEU A 181 15.04 -12.65 -30.99
N THR A 182 15.14 -12.08 -29.79
CA THR A 182 15.08 -12.84 -28.54
C THR A 182 13.74 -13.59 -28.39
N LEU A 183 12.63 -12.95 -28.75
CA LEU A 183 11.31 -13.60 -28.78
C LEU A 183 11.25 -14.77 -29.78
N ASP A 184 11.89 -14.64 -30.94
CA ASP A 184 11.92 -15.72 -31.93
C ASP A 184 12.69 -16.93 -31.39
N PHE A 185 13.81 -16.72 -30.70
CA PHE A 185 14.50 -17.81 -29.98
C PHE A 185 13.59 -18.45 -28.93
N PHE A 186 12.85 -17.66 -28.14
CA PHE A 186 11.91 -18.21 -27.15
C PHE A 186 10.81 -19.06 -27.79
N ARG A 187 10.29 -18.67 -28.96
CA ARG A 187 9.28 -19.44 -29.70
C ARG A 187 9.85 -20.74 -30.26
N VAL A 188 10.99 -20.67 -30.94
CA VAL A 188 11.66 -21.83 -31.55
C VAL A 188 11.99 -22.89 -30.51
N HIS A 189 12.45 -22.46 -29.33
CA HIS A 189 12.78 -23.35 -28.22
C HIS A 189 11.61 -23.65 -27.27
N ARG A 190 10.38 -23.25 -27.62
CA ARG A 190 9.14 -23.49 -26.84
C ARG A 190 9.20 -23.00 -25.40
N LEU A 191 9.88 -21.88 -25.16
CA LEU A 191 10.06 -21.25 -23.85
C LEU A 191 8.93 -20.27 -23.49
N MET A 192 8.05 -19.93 -24.43
CA MET A 192 6.99 -18.93 -24.21
C MET A 192 6.02 -19.26 -23.07
N ASP A 193 5.83 -20.55 -22.75
CA ASP A 193 4.95 -20.96 -21.65
C ASP A 193 5.68 -21.01 -20.30
N LEU A 194 6.99 -21.20 -20.31
CA LEU A 194 7.89 -21.13 -19.15
C LEU A 194 8.05 -19.69 -18.62
N ILE A 195 7.88 -18.70 -19.51
CA ILE A 195 8.08 -17.26 -19.28
C ILE A 195 6.74 -16.55 -19.00
#